data_AF-A0A6P0X7D2-F1
#
_entry.id   AF-A0A6P0X7D2-F1
#
_cell.length_a   1.000
_cell.length_b   1.000
_cell.length_c   1.000
_cell.angle_alpha   90.00
_cell.angle_beta   90.00
_cell.angle_gamma   90.00
#
_symmetry.space_group_name_H-M   'P 1'
#
loop_
_entity.id
_entity.type
_entity.pdbx_description
1 polymer ?
#
loop_
_entity_poly.entity_id
_entity_poly.type
_entity_poly.pdbx_seq_one_letter_code
_entity_poly.pdbx_strand_id
1 'polypeptide(L)'
;FLRDQQRWIDRARIIDIEGDLVTIRYETDEEDEVSAWEEMVRLESIGSVTQKLASVVRSQLEPLVSEDCPEAEQIPPHSQDSNPAD
;
A
#
# COMPACT_ATOMS: atom_id res chain seq x y z
N PHE A 1 -5.60 -11.55 9.53
CA PHE A 1 -6.88 -12.04 8.98
C PHE A 1 -7.99 -11.23 9.59
N LEU A 2 -8.87 -10.62 8.78
CA LEU A 2 -10.00 -9.85 9.28
C LEU A 2 -11.19 -10.79 9.53
N ARG A 3 -11.93 -10.54 10.61
CA ARG A 3 -13.18 -11.25 10.92
C ARG A 3 -14.19 -10.23 11.43
N ASP A 4 -15.44 -10.39 11.02
CA ASP A 4 -16.59 -9.74 11.63
C ASP A 4 -17.49 -10.82 12.27
N GLN A 5 -17.96 -10.60 13.49
CA GLN A 5 -18.86 -11.52 14.23
C GLN A 5 -18.48 -13.02 14.12
N GLN A 6 -17.18 -13.34 14.16
CA GLN A 6 -16.59 -14.69 14.00
C GLN A 6 -16.63 -15.29 12.60
N ARG A 7 -17.14 -14.56 11.60
CA ARG A 7 -17.08 -14.90 10.18
C ARG A 7 -15.82 -14.37 9.53
N TRP A 8 -15.30 -15.11 8.56
CA TRP A 8 -14.18 -14.66 7.74
C TRP A 8 -14.64 -13.62 6.73
N ILE A 9 -13.89 -12.52 6.65
CA ILE A 9 -14.12 -11.50 5.63
C ILE A 9 -13.23 -11.79 4.44
N ASP A 10 -13.84 -12.02 3.29
CA ASP A 10 -13.14 -12.16 2.02
C ASP A 10 -13.05 -10.81 1.30
N ARG A 11 -11.98 -10.64 0.50
CA ARG A 11 -11.79 -9.48 -0.40
C ARG A 11 -11.81 -8.08 0.26
N ALA A 12 -11.50 -7.98 1.55
CA ALA A 12 -11.37 -6.70 2.24
C ALA A 12 -10.28 -5.81 1.59
N ARG A 13 -10.57 -4.51 1.47
CA ARG A 13 -9.62 -3.49 1.00
C ARG A 13 -9.62 -2.31 1.96
N ILE A 14 -8.42 -1.79 2.23
CA ILE A 14 -8.28 -0.48 2.84
C ILE A 14 -8.60 0.54 1.76
N ILE A 15 -9.58 1.42 2.00
CA ILE A 15 -9.97 2.47 1.07
C ILE A 15 -9.48 3.84 1.50
N ASP A 16 -9.18 4.03 2.79
CA ASP A 16 -8.65 5.28 3.32
C ASP A 16 -7.87 5.09 4.64
N ILE A 17 -6.95 6.02 4.92
CA ILE A 17 -6.19 6.09 6.17
C ILE A 17 -6.07 7.57 6.58
N GLU A 18 -6.72 7.93 7.70
CA GLU A 18 -6.62 9.25 8.31
C GLU A 18 -6.04 9.14 9.73
N GLY A 19 -4.76 9.49 9.89
CA GLY A 19 -4.08 9.37 11.18
C GLY A 19 -3.99 7.92 11.66
N ASP A 20 -4.67 7.59 12.77
CA ASP A 20 -4.79 6.24 13.32
C ASP A 20 -6.10 5.54 12.95
N LEU A 21 -6.93 6.16 12.09
CA LEU A 21 -8.19 5.60 11.62
C LEU A 21 -8.02 4.99 10.23
N VAL A 22 -8.46 3.74 10.07
CA VAL A 22 -8.43 3.02 8.79
C VAL A 22 -9.84 2.69 8.37
N THR A 23 -10.18 3.04 7.13
CA THR A 23 -11.47 2.69 6.54
C THR A 23 -11.32 1.44 5.68
N ILE A 24 -12.07 0.40 6.01
CA ILE A 24 -12.03 -0.90 5.34
C ILE A 24 -13.36 -1.13 4.64
N ARG A 25 -13.30 -1.51 3.37
CA ARG A 25 -14.45 -1.96 2.60
C ARG A 25 -14.36 -3.44 2.33
N TYR A 26 -15.45 -4.17 2.53
CA TYR A 26 -15.51 -5.59 2.23
C TYR A 26 -16.92 -6.03 1.82
N GLU A 27 -17.01 -7.27 1.32
CA GLU A 27 -18.25 -7.89 0.91
C GLU A 27 -18.46 -9.18 1.69
N THR A 28 -19.71 -9.51 1.98
CA THR A 28 -20.15 -10.80 2.52
C THR A 28 -21.12 -11.43 1.54
N ASP A 29 -21.00 -12.75 1.32
CA ASP A 29 -21.82 -13.53 0.40
C ASP A 29 -22.64 -14.55 1.20
N GLU A 30 -23.96 -14.35 1.33
CA GLU A 30 -24.87 -15.17 2.13
C GLU A 30 -26.00 -15.72 1.29
N GLU A 31 -25.97 -17.03 1.01
CA GLU A 31 -26.97 -17.95 0.40
C GLU A 31 -27.80 -17.48 -0.82
N ASP A 32 -28.08 -16.19 -1.02
CA ASP A 32 -28.65 -15.52 -2.20
C ASP A 32 -28.37 -14.00 -2.24
N GLU A 33 -27.58 -13.44 -1.31
CA GLU A 33 -27.34 -11.99 -1.18
C GLU A 33 -25.85 -11.65 -1.01
N VAL A 34 -25.41 -10.59 -1.69
CA VAL A 34 -24.12 -9.95 -1.45
C VAL A 34 -24.34 -8.62 -0.74
N SER A 35 -23.80 -8.49 0.47
CA SER A 35 -23.82 -7.26 1.24
C SER A 35 -22.45 -6.58 1.20
N ALA A 36 -22.42 -5.27 1.02
CA ALA A 36 -21.20 -4.46 1.04
C ALA A 36 -21.15 -3.61 2.31
N TRP A 37 -20.00 -3.61 2.96
CA TRP A 37 -19.76 -2.95 4.24
C TRP A 37 -18.61 -1.96 4.14
N GLU A 38 -18.71 -0.86 4.87
CA GLU A 38 -17.64 0.11 5.06
C GLU A 38 -17.52 0.41 6.56
N GLU A 39 -16.35 0.16 7.11
CA GLU A 39 -16.10 0.26 8.55
C GLU A 39 -14.85 1.09 8.84
N MET A 40 -14.92 1.89 9.90
CA MET A 40 -13.80 2.67 10.41
C MET A 40 -13.22 1.99 11.65
N VAL A 41 -11.96 1.58 11.57
CA VAL A 41 -11.27 0.89 12.66
C VAL A 41 -10.09 1.74 13.13
N ARG A 42 -10.02 1.97 14.44
CA ARG A 42 -8.88 2.66 15.05
C ARG A 42 -7.73 1.67 15.25
N LEU A 43 -6.57 1.97 14.67
CA LEU A 43 -5.37 1.18 14.86
C LEU A 43 -4.74 1.49 16.21
N GLU A 44 -4.82 0.56 17.15
CA GLU A 44 -4.08 0.65 18.42
C GLU A 44 -2.57 0.36 18.24
N SER A 45 -2.20 -0.32 17.15
CA SER A 45 -0.81 -0.57 16.76
C SER A 45 -0.67 -0.70 15.24
N ILE A 46 0.23 0.08 14.65
CA ILE A 46 0.55 0.07 13.21
C ILE A 46 1.15 -1.28 12.78
N GLY A 47 1.85 -1.97 13.69
CA GLY A 47 2.47 -3.27 13.40
C GLY A 47 1.46 -4.39 13.06
N SER A 48 0.18 -4.19 13.35
CA SER A 48 -0.90 -5.14 13.06
C SER A 48 -1.28 -5.19 11.57
N VAL A 49 -0.88 -4.20 10.79
CA VAL A 49 -1.10 -4.14 9.33
C VAL A 49 0.27 -4.14 8.65
N THR A 50 0.71 -5.31 8.19
CA THR A 50 1.98 -5.43 7.45
C THR A 50 1.71 -5.91 6.03
N GLN A 51 2.04 -5.08 5.03
CA GLN A 51 2.07 -5.47 3.63
C GLN A 51 3.50 -5.41 3.12
N LYS A 52 3.99 -6.51 2.56
CA LYS A 52 5.30 -6.52 1.89
C LYS A 52 5.17 -5.84 0.53
N LEU A 53 5.67 -4.61 0.42
CA LEU A 53 5.62 -3.83 -0.84
C LEU A 53 6.63 -4.34 -1.88
N ALA A 54 7.83 -4.74 -1.43
CA ALA A 54 8.89 -5.24 -2.30
C ALA A 54 9.84 -6.16 -1.53
N SER A 55 10.68 -6.90 -2.26
CA SER A 55 11.91 -7.48 -1.70
C SER A 55 13.01 -7.48 -2.72
N VAL A 56 14.21 -7.17 -2.26
CA VAL A 56 15.46 -7.33 -3.01
C VAL A 56 16.19 -8.58 -2.53
N VAL A 57 16.82 -9.29 -3.46
CA VAL A 57 17.63 -10.46 -3.13
C VAL A 57 18.91 -9.98 -2.42
N ARG A 58 19.29 -10.60 -1.30
CA ARG A 58 20.54 -10.29 -0.56
C ARG A 58 21.82 -10.80 -1.27
N SER A 59 21.75 -10.99 -2.58
CA SER A 59 22.91 -11.34 -3.41
C SER A 59 23.79 -10.09 -3.56
N GLN A 60 25.10 -10.25 -3.76
CA GLN A 60 26.03 -9.17 -4.11
C GLN A 60 25.81 -8.70 -5.57
N LEU A 61 24.56 -8.45 -5.96
CA LEU A 61 24.24 -7.81 -7.22
C LEU A 61 24.04 -6.33 -6.94
N GLU A 62 24.79 -5.47 -7.62
CA GLU A 62 24.55 -4.04 -7.55
C GLU A 62 23.15 -3.74 -8.09
N PRO A 63 22.33 -2.97 -7.36
CA PRO A 63 21.02 -2.58 -7.85
C PRO A 63 21.19 -1.73 -9.12
N LEU A 64 20.39 -2.03 -10.15
CA LEU A 64 20.38 -1.25 -11.39
C LEU A 64 20.07 0.21 -11.05
N VAL A 65 20.89 1.12 -11.58
CA VAL A 65 20.66 2.56 -11.49
C VAL A 65 19.99 3.05 -12.78
N SER A 66 19.44 4.25 -12.75
CA SER A 66 18.75 4.83 -13.92
C SER A 66 19.65 4.91 -15.16
N GLU A 67 20.96 4.99 -14.98
CA GLU A 67 21.95 4.98 -16.08
C GLU A 67 22.02 3.64 -16.82
N ASP A 68 21.58 2.54 -16.17
CA ASP A 68 21.55 1.19 -16.74
C ASP A 68 20.27 0.91 -17.56
N CYS A 69 19.29 1.83 -17.55
CA CYS A 69 18.05 1.68 -18.31
C CYS A 69 18.22 2.12 -19.77
N PRO A 70 17.41 1.60 -20.72
CA PRO A 70 17.33 2.13 -22.09
C PRO A 70 17.06 3.65 -22.07
N GLU A 71 17.63 4.40 -23.02
CA GLU A 71 17.56 5.87 -23.07
C GLU A 71 16.11 6.42 -22.95
N ALA A 72 15.14 5.71 -23.52
CA ALA A 72 13.72 6.07 -23.46
C ALA A 72 13.09 5.96 -22.04
N GLU A 73 13.71 5.22 -21.14
CA GLU A 73 13.26 4.97 -19.76
C GLU A 73 14.10 5.72 -18.72
N GLN A 74 15.17 6.42 -19.14
CA GLN A 74 16.01 7.18 -18.23
C GLN A 74 15.27 8.43 -17.75
N ILE A 75 15.26 8.64 -16.43
CA ILE A 75 14.70 9.85 -15.84
C ILE A 75 15.67 11.00 -16.13
N PRO A 76 15.27 12.04 -16.87
CA PRO A 76 16.16 13.14 -17.18
C PRO A 76 16.57 13.86 -15.89
N PRO A 77 17.82 14.35 -15.80
CA PRO A 77 18.28 15.05 -14.62
C PRO A 77 17.35 16.24 -14.34
N HIS A 78 16.84 16.30 -13.11
CA HIS A 78 16.05 17.45 -12.66
C HIS A 78 16.93 18.68 -12.81
N SER A 79 16.52 19.63 -13.65
CA SER A 79 17.18 20.94 -13.74
C SER A 79 17.25 21.50 -12.33
N GLN A 80 18.46 21.76 -11.85
CA GLN A 80 18.71 22.37 -10.54
C GLN A 80 17.79 23.59 -10.42
N ASP A 81 16.80 23.53 -9.52
CA ASP A 81 16.17 24.74 -9.03
C ASP A 81 17.30 25.60 -8.51
N SER A 82 17.58 26.66 -9.26
CA SER A 82 18.64 27.60 -8.98
C SER A 82 18.25 28.29 -7.69
N ASN A 83 18.70 27.77 -6.55
CA ASN A 83 18.57 28.43 -5.28
C ASN A 83 19.47 29.69 -5.36
N PRO A 84 18.93 30.91 -5.42
CA PRO A 84 19.78 32.09 -5.39
C PRO A 84 20.31 32.19 -3.96
N ALA A 85 21.62 32.06 -3.81
CA ALA A 85 22.31 32.41 -2.56
C ALA A 85 22.22 33.94 -2.36
N ASP A 86 22.07 34.34 -1.09
CA ASP A 86 22.06 35.71 -0.53
C ASP A 86 22.85 36.78 -1.30
#